data_AF-A0A524MU40-F1
#
_entry.id   AF-A0A524MU40-F1
#
_cell.length_a   1.000
_cell.length_b   1.000
_cell.length_c   1.000
_cell.angle_alpha   90.00
_cell.angle_beta   90.00
_cell.angle_gamma   90.00
#
_symmetry.space_group_name_H-M   'P 1'
#
loop_
_entity.id
_entity.type
_entity.pdbx_description
1 polymer ?
#
loop_
_entity_poly.entity_id
_entity_poly.type
_entity_poly.pdbx_seq_one_letter_code
_entity_poly.pdbx_strand_id
1 'polypeptide(L)'
;MDTAYDPQRVRELSHRTIDAIEGLRSIHSDDPAAAEALRTIRLTRRNLEDLWMPAIVEIVRSDAMVSWTDAQLDDPVGWWTGGRPLSATPVPALLRTPDACQWTALSTLTDDDLIGYVTWADRLPPDALDLDVLARELALRVAGDPGFADRLLALASTTPLVGHLTARADFPAIFLADVVTAMMWPHGPRSTVDLDGYAASLSTAMSRLLDDPATCLDLLLDPAVLYGIASWERLDTDIVTEFTIAGLYDAVEMDSDRLVDGYRVIATLTTITNGPLDHGVTPGLAVGVAGSMVGYLPTLAPALSFEATSRSVVTVDGDEIDLGTYDEVVGLFGVVLREPAAQAAIGPAVSAFAIQTVTDLGAGVGTFTGVEHVADVADLLVDATRAEGATLMAEAAAEEGRRSQLGGALGFGLSAVAAVFGGGPAVRSVVATAVRAGTELVARVEPETMPDGRFGPTTHNLITMTAVSVVVGNAHVRRELGMESIGPHQLDEMARRLDEIDDETDLDARVTKVRSFERWITAEVPLLDAHLNSIRKMPGMDALKE
;
A
#
# COMPACT_ATOMS: atom_id res chain seq x y z
N MET A 1 27.75 13.63 -22.09
CA MET A 1 26.71 14.55 -21.56
C MET A 1 27.25 14.98 -20.22
N ASP A 2 27.75 16.21 -20.13
CA ASP A 2 28.41 16.73 -18.92
C ASP A 2 27.35 17.12 -17.89
N THR A 3 27.00 16.18 -17.01
CA THR A 3 26.19 16.41 -15.80
C THR A 3 27.09 16.79 -14.62
N ALA A 4 28.10 17.63 -14.85
CA ALA A 4 28.92 18.17 -13.78
C ALA A 4 28.16 19.27 -13.02
N TYR A 5 28.43 19.42 -11.73
CA TYR A 5 27.92 20.50 -10.90
C TYR A 5 28.23 21.87 -11.53
N ASP A 6 27.18 22.64 -11.84
CA ASP A 6 27.31 23.99 -12.39
C ASP A 6 26.93 25.04 -11.33
N PRO A 7 27.93 25.70 -10.71
CA PRO A 7 27.68 26.74 -9.71
C PRO A 7 26.98 27.97 -10.29
N GLN A 8 27.02 28.20 -11.61
CA GLN A 8 26.25 29.29 -12.23
C GLN A 8 24.75 28.98 -12.20
N ARG A 9 24.36 27.72 -12.43
CA ARG A 9 22.96 27.28 -12.40
C ARG A 9 22.36 27.39 -11.00
N VAL A 10 23.13 27.09 -9.95
CA VAL A 10 22.67 27.26 -8.56
C VAL A 10 22.51 28.74 -8.18
N ARG A 11 23.43 29.61 -8.64
CA ARG A 11 23.28 31.07 -8.46
C ARG A 11 22.06 31.61 -9.21
N GLU A 12 21.81 31.13 -10.42
CA GLU A 12 20.63 31.49 -11.18
C GLU A 12 19.34 31.05 -10.49
N LEU A 13 19.32 29.83 -9.93
CA LEU A 13 18.21 29.35 -9.10
C LEU A 13 17.99 30.27 -7.89
N SER A 14 19.05 30.64 -7.17
CA SER A 14 18.95 31.58 -6.04
C SER A 14 18.33 32.92 -6.43
N HIS A 15 18.74 33.51 -7.57
CA HIS A 15 18.16 34.76 -8.05
C HIS A 15 16.68 34.60 -8.40
N ARG A 16 16.32 33.54 -9.13
CA ARG A 16 14.92 33.28 -9.51
C ARG A 16 14.02 33.05 -8.29
N THR A 17 14.53 32.37 -7.25
CA THR A 17 13.79 32.17 -6.01
C THR A 17 13.57 33.49 -5.26
N ILE A 18 14.57 34.39 -5.23
CA ILE A 18 14.41 35.74 -4.66
C ILE A 18 13.36 36.53 -5.45
N ASP A 19 13.45 36.56 -6.78
CA ASP A 19 12.49 37.25 -7.65
C ASP A 19 11.06 36.71 -7.46
N ALA A 20 10.91 35.39 -7.28
CA ALA A 20 9.62 34.76 -7.00
C ALA A 20 9.06 35.16 -5.62
N ILE A 21 9.90 35.21 -4.58
CA ILE A 21 9.50 35.67 -3.24
C ILE A 21 9.04 37.13 -3.30
N GLU A 22 9.77 38.00 -4.01
CA GLU A 22 9.39 39.41 -4.18
C GLU A 22 8.09 39.55 -4.98
N GLY A 23 7.93 38.77 -6.05
CA GLY A 23 6.71 38.69 -6.83
C GLY A 23 5.50 38.30 -5.97
N LEU A 24 5.62 37.21 -5.20
CA LEU A 24 4.56 36.74 -4.28
C LEU A 24 4.27 37.77 -3.17
N ARG A 25 5.28 38.48 -2.67
CA ARG A 25 5.11 39.54 -1.67
C ARG A 25 4.35 40.75 -2.21
N SER A 26 4.44 41.02 -3.50
CA SER A 26 3.72 42.12 -4.17
C SER A 26 2.23 41.84 -4.39
N ILE A 27 1.78 40.58 -4.26
CA ILE A 27 0.37 40.22 -4.48
C ILE A 27 -0.44 40.53 -3.22
N HIS A 28 -1.39 41.46 -3.35
CA HIS A 28 -2.33 41.83 -2.29
C HIS A 28 -3.72 42.12 -2.88
N SER A 29 -4.77 41.74 -2.16
CA SER A 29 -6.16 42.04 -2.50
C SER A 29 -6.96 42.32 -1.22
N ASP A 30 -7.84 43.31 -1.28
CA ASP A 30 -8.77 43.64 -0.19
C ASP A 30 -10.12 42.92 -0.35
N ASP A 31 -10.26 42.08 -1.39
CA ASP A 31 -11.46 41.29 -1.66
C ASP A 31 -11.55 40.08 -0.70
N PRO A 32 -12.61 39.94 0.11
CA PRO A 32 -12.83 38.78 0.97
C PRO A 32 -12.86 37.44 0.21
N ALA A 33 -13.30 37.43 -1.05
CA ALA A 33 -13.33 36.21 -1.87
C ALA A 33 -11.92 35.71 -2.23
N ALA A 34 -10.91 36.59 -2.19
CA ALA A 34 -9.51 36.25 -2.43
C ALA A 34 -8.77 35.77 -1.17
N ALA A 35 -9.44 35.66 -0.02
CA ALA A 35 -8.80 35.34 1.26
C ALA A 35 -8.04 34.01 1.25
N GLU A 36 -8.60 32.97 0.61
CA GLU A 36 -7.96 31.66 0.52
C GLU A 36 -6.72 31.70 -0.39
N ALA A 37 -6.86 32.30 -1.58
CA ALA A 37 -5.74 32.46 -2.51
C ALA A 37 -4.59 33.27 -1.89
N LEU A 38 -4.89 34.34 -1.15
CA LEU A 38 -3.89 35.11 -0.41
C LEU A 38 -3.26 34.31 0.74
N ARG A 39 -3.98 33.35 1.34
CA ARG A 39 -3.41 32.44 2.34
C ARG A 39 -2.41 31.48 1.68
N THR A 40 -2.77 30.88 0.55
CA THR A 40 -1.88 30.00 -0.22
C THR A 40 -0.62 30.74 -0.68
N ILE A 41 -0.76 31.95 -1.23
CA ILE A 41 0.39 32.80 -1.62
C ILE A 41 1.33 33.06 -0.44
N ARG A 42 0.80 33.30 0.76
CA ARG A 42 1.62 33.50 1.97
C ARG A 42 2.32 32.22 2.41
N LEU A 43 1.65 31.06 2.31
CA LEU A 43 2.24 29.76 2.65
C LEU A 43 3.34 29.38 1.66
N THR A 44 3.12 29.53 0.36
CA THR A 44 4.13 29.30 -0.67
C THR A 44 5.33 30.22 -0.49
N ARG A 45 5.10 31.52 -0.24
CA ARG A 45 6.18 32.47 0.07
C ARG A 45 6.97 32.03 1.29
N ARG A 46 6.28 31.62 2.37
CA ARG A 46 6.92 31.17 3.60
C ARG A 46 7.73 29.89 3.39
N ASN A 47 7.25 28.94 2.59
CA ASN A 47 8.00 27.74 2.24
C ASN A 47 9.30 28.10 1.47
N LEU A 48 9.21 29.03 0.50
CA LEU A 48 10.39 29.51 -0.21
C LEU A 48 11.38 30.26 0.72
N GLU A 49 10.89 31.08 1.65
CA GLU A 49 11.69 31.84 2.61
C GLU A 49 12.33 30.96 3.71
N ASP A 50 11.57 30.01 4.27
CA ASP A 50 11.95 29.25 5.47
C ASP A 50 12.66 27.93 5.13
N LEU A 51 12.40 27.31 3.97
CA LEU A 51 12.96 26.00 3.60
C LEU A 51 13.94 26.10 2.42
N TRP A 52 13.50 26.66 1.29
CA TRP A 52 14.30 26.64 0.06
C TRP A 52 15.47 27.61 0.07
N MET A 53 15.27 28.85 0.53
CA MET A 53 16.35 29.84 0.55
C MET A 53 17.53 29.44 1.46
N PRO A 54 17.31 28.92 2.69
CA PRO A 54 18.40 28.40 3.51
C PRO A 54 19.16 27.25 2.81
N ALA A 55 18.46 26.28 2.23
CA ALA A 55 19.08 25.16 1.51
C ALA A 55 19.91 25.63 0.31
N ILE A 56 19.38 26.55 -0.50
CA ILE A 56 20.12 27.12 -1.65
C ILE A 56 21.35 27.89 -1.17
N VAL A 57 21.25 28.66 -0.08
CA VAL A 57 22.38 29.39 0.51
C VAL A 57 23.46 28.44 1.04
N GLU A 58 23.07 27.32 1.66
CA GLU A 58 24.02 26.29 2.10
C GLU A 58 24.74 25.63 0.93
N ILE A 59 24.02 25.30 -0.15
CA ILE A 59 24.63 24.74 -1.37
C ILE A 59 25.59 25.75 -2.02
N VAL A 60 25.20 27.04 -2.08
CA VAL A 60 26.07 28.11 -2.63
C VAL A 60 27.31 28.36 -1.77
N ARG A 61 27.21 28.21 -0.44
CA ARG A 61 28.32 28.34 0.50
C ARG A 61 29.22 27.10 0.58
N SER A 62 28.71 25.95 0.12
CA SER A 62 29.43 24.69 0.17
C SER A 62 30.42 24.58 -1.01
N ASP A 63 31.71 24.70 -0.71
CA ASP A 63 32.78 24.38 -1.64
C ASP A 63 32.98 22.86 -1.79
N ALA A 64 32.20 22.02 -1.08
CA ALA A 64 32.38 20.57 -1.06
C ALA A 64 32.28 19.96 -2.46
N MET A 65 31.37 20.44 -3.32
CA MET A 65 31.19 19.86 -4.66
C MET A 65 32.19 20.41 -5.69
N VAL A 66 32.79 21.58 -5.45
CA VAL A 66 33.88 22.12 -6.28
C VAL A 66 35.20 21.46 -5.92
N SER A 67 35.50 21.37 -4.62
CA SER A 67 36.69 20.71 -4.08
C SER A 67 36.71 19.20 -4.31
N TRP A 68 35.55 18.56 -4.49
CA TRP A 68 35.47 17.13 -4.83
C TRP A 68 35.99 16.82 -6.25
N THR A 69 35.75 17.70 -7.22
CA THR A 69 36.31 17.60 -8.57
C THR A 69 37.82 17.83 -8.59
N ASP A 70 38.34 18.75 -7.77
CA ASP A 70 39.78 19.02 -7.67
C ASP A 70 40.51 17.94 -6.85
N ALA A 71 39.85 17.31 -5.86
CA ALA A 71 40.43 16.27 -5.01
C ALA A 71 40.51 14.89 -5.68
N GLN A 72 39.98 14.71 -6.90
CA GLN A 72 39.96 13.42 -7.57
C GLN A 72 41.20 13.11 -8.42
N LEU A 73 42.24 13.96 -8.39
CA LEU A 73 43.51 13.71 -9.09
C LEU A 73 44.68 13.31 -8.17
N ASP A 74 44.57 13.45 -6.86
CA ASP A 74 45.64 13.04 -5.92
C ASP A 74 45.04 12.40 -4.64
N ASP A 75 44.94 11.07 -4.64
CA ASP A 75 44.60 10.15 -3.51
C ASP A 75 45.33 10.57 -2.20
N PRO A 76 44.74 10.55 -0.97
CA PRO A 76 44.23 9.32 -0.30
C PRO A 76 43.12 9.49 0.78
N VAL A 77 42.12 8.60 0.86
CA VAL A 77 41.24 8.47 2.05
C VAL A 77 41.32 7.06 2.62
N GLY A 78 42.40 6.81 3.38
CA GLY A 78 42.69 5.55 4.07
C GLY A 78 42.54 5.61 5.59
N TRP A 79 41.47 6.17 6.16
CA TRP A 79 41.38 6.26 7.64
C TRP A 79 40.03 5.97 8.32
N TRP A 80 38.96 5.62 7.60
CA TRP A 80 37.66 5.30 8.24
C TRP A 80 37.07 3.91 7.97
N THR A 81 37.61 3.13 7.04
CA THR A 81 37.28 1.71 6.93
C THR A 81 38.37 0.89 7.63
N GLY A 82 38.04 0.32 8.79
CA GLY A 82 38.81 -0.77 9.38
C GLY A 82 38.86 -2.03 8.49
N GLY A 83 38.12 -2.05 7.38
CA GLY A 83 38.37 -2.94 6.27
C GLY A 83 39.47 -2.37 5.38
N ARG A 84 40.56 -3.13 5.20
CA ARG A 84 41.52 -2.90 4.12
C ARG A 84 40.74 -2.62 2.82
N PRO A 85 41.13 -1.63 2.00
CA PRO A 85 40.63 -1.60 0.63
C PRO A 85 40.99 -2.96 0.03
N LEU A 86 39.99 -3.70 -0.45
CA LEU A 86 40.21 -4.85 -1.32
C LEU A 86 40.88 -4.30 -2.59
N SER A 87 42.19 -4.10 -2.50
CA SER A 87 43.07 -3.75 -3.59
C SER A 87 42.93 -4.87 -4.61
N ALA A 88 42.06 -4.67 -5.60
CA ALA A 88 41.91 -5.46 -6.82
C ALA A 88 42.54 -6.85 -6.67
N THR A 89 41.97 -7.71 -5.81
CA THR A 89 42.48 -9.08 -5.69
C THR A 89 42.28 -9.64 -7.08
N PRO A 90 43.36 -9.99 -7.80
CA PRO A 90 43.20 -10.42 -9.17
C PRO A 90 42.38 -11.69 -9.12
N VAL A 91 41.13 -11.63 -9.60
CA VAL A 91 40.29 -12.80 -9.82
C VAL A 91 41.19 -13.87 -10.42
N PRO A 92 41.44 -15.00 -9.73
CA PRO A 92 42.36 -16.02 -10.17
C PRO A 92 42.14 -16.32 -11.65
N ALA A 93 43.22 -16.43 -12.44
CA ALA A 93 43.11 -16.63 -13.90
C ALA A 93 42.25 -17.87 -14.28
N LEU A 94 42.10 -18.81 -13.35
CA LEU A 94 41.21 -19.98 -13.43
C LEU A 94 39.71 -19.64 -13.53
N LEU A 95 39.26 -18.47 -13.08
CA LEU A 95 37.85 -18.05 -13.10
C LEU A 95 37.48 -17.22 -14.33
N ARG A 96 38.45 -16.92 -15.23
CA ARG A 96 38.21 -16.12 -16.45
C ARG A 96 37.77 -16.96 -17.65
N THR A 97 37.72 -18.28 -17.52
CA THR A 97 37.31 -19.20 -18.58
C THR A 97 35.92 -19.77 -18.25
N PRO A 98 34.88 -19.54 -19.09
CA PRO A 98 33.52 -20.04 -18.86
C PRO A 98 33.44 -21.56 -18.63
N ASP A 99 34.36 -22.32 -19.22
CA ASP A 99 34.43 -23.79 -19.11
C ASP A 99 34.88 -24.30 -17.73
N ALA A 100 35.33 -23.44 -16.81
CA ALA A 100 35.90 -23.83 -15.51
C ALA A 100 34.90 -23.84 -14.34
N CYS A 101 33.64 -23.46 -14.55
CA CYS A 101 32.59 -23.50 -13.51
C CYS A 101 32.04 -24.92 -13.28
N GLN A 102 32.93 -25.89 -13.03
CA GLN A 102 32.51 -27.15 -12.43
C GLN A 102 32.28 -26.92 -10.94
N TRP A 103 31.20 -27.48 -10.37
CA TRP A 103 30.82 -27.34 -8.94
C TRP A 103 31.98 -27.60 -7.96
N THR A 104 32.92 -28.46 -8.36
CA THR A 104 34.16 -28.76 -7.63
C THR A 104 35.13 -27.57 -7.53
N ALA A 105 35.07 -26.59 -8.43
CA ALA A 105 35.91 -25.40 -8.39
C ALA A 105 35.37 -24.36 -7.39
N LEU A 106 34.05 -24.12 -7.35
CA LEU A 106 33.45 -23.14 -6.44
C LEU A 106 33.56 -23.56 -4.97
N SER A 107 33.31 -24.83 -4.65
CA SER A 107 33.47 -25.39 -3.30
C SER A 107 34.91 -25.33 -2.77
N THR A 108 35.90 -25.17 -3.65
CA THR A 108 37.32 -25.02 -3.27
C THR A 108 37.76 -23.56 -3.13
N LEU A 109 36.92 -22.58 -3.51
CA LEU A 109 37.24 -21.17 -3.36
C LEU A 109 37.23 -20.77 -1.89
N THR A 110 38.17 -19.90 -1.50
CA THR A 110 38.07 -19.21 -0.22
C THR A 110 36.85 -18.29 -0.20
N ASP A 111 36.40 -17.89 0.99
CA ASP A 111 35.28 -16.96 1.10
C ASP A 111 35.53 -15.64 0.39
N ASP A 112 36.75 -15.10 0.51
CA ASP A 112 37.11 -13.84 -0.13
C ASP A 112 37.12 -13.97 -1.66
N ASP A 113 37.56 -15.12 -2.19
CA ASP A 113 37.51 -15.41 -3.62
C ASP A 113 36.07 -15.57 -4.12
N LEU A 114 35.20 -16.21 -3.32
CA LEU A 114 33.80 -16.42 -3.68
C LEU A 114 33.01 -15.09 -3.64
N ILE A 115 33.26 -14.24 -2.65
CA ILE A 115 32.73 -12.87 -2.57
C ILE A 115 33.20 -12.04 -3.77
N GLY A 116 34.50 -12.09 -4.09
CA GLY A 116 35.05 -11.41 -5.27
C GLY A 116 34.46 -11.93 -6.59
N TYR A 117 34.14 -13.23 -6.64
CA TYR A 117 33.48 -13.84 -7.78
C TYR A 117 32.05 -13.33 -7.96
N VAL A 118 31.26 -13.18 -6.88
CA VAL A 118 29.90 -12.61 -6.94
C VAL A 118 29.94 -11.18 -7.51
N THR A 119 30.84 -10.33 -7.03
CA THR A 119 30.99 -8.95 -7.55
C THR A 119 31.42 -8.90 -9.01
N TRP A 120 32.23 -9.87 -9.46
CA TRP A 120 32.62 -9.97 -10.87
C TRP A 120 31.49 -10.52 -11.75
N ALA A 121 30.79 -11.54 -11.27
CA ALA A 121 29.67 -12.21 -11.94
C ALA A 121 28.50 -11.25 -12.22
N ASP A 122 28.25 -10.31 -11.32
CA ASP A 122 27.24 -9.26 -11.48
C ASP A 122 27.45 -8.38 -12.73
N ARG A 123 28.67 -8.35 -13.28
CA ARG A 123 29.01 -7.59 -14.50
C ARG A 123 28.86 -8.41 -15.79
N LEU A 124 28.51 -9.68 -15.67
CA LEU A 124 28.41 -10.59 -16.82
C LEU A 124 26.95 -10.72 -17.30
N PRO A 125 26.75 -11.05 -18.58
CA PRO A 125 25.45 -11.45 -19.08
C PRO A 125 24.89 -12.65 -18.29
N PRO A 126 23.57 -12.70 -18.01
CA PRO A 126 22.96 -13.78 -17.21
C PRO A 126 23.17 -15.19 -17.78
N ASP A 127 23.35 -15.30 -19.09
CA ASP A 127 23.58 -16.55 -19.83
C ASP A 127 25.04 -17.01 -19.82
N ALA A 128 25.96 -16.19 -19.31
CA ALA A 128 27.38 -16.50 -19.26
C ALA A 128 27.78 -17.39 -18.06
N LEU A 129 26.87 -17.63 -17.11
CA LEU A 129 27.16 -18.29 -15.83
C LEU A 129 26.10 -19.32 -15.43
N ASP A 130 26.53 -20.43 -14.83
CA ASP A 130 25.64 -21.35 -14.11
C ASP A 130 25.33 -20.78 -12.72
N LEU A 131 24.30 -19.94 -12.65
CA LEU A 131 23.88 -19.26 -11.43
C LEU A 131 23.27 -20.20 -10.39
N ASP A 132 22.76 -21.37 -10.79
CA ASP A 132 22.18 -22.36 -9.88
C ASP A 132 23.26 -23.07 -9.06
N VAL A 133 24.43 -23.32 -9.67
CA VAL A 133 25.61 -23.84 -8.99
C VAL A 133 26.16 -22.82 -7.99
N LEU A 134 26.25 -21.54 -8.39
CA LEU A 134 26.71 -20.47 -7.50
C LEU A 134 25.76 -20.27 -6.31
N ALA A 135 24.45 -20.16 -6.56
CA ALA A 135 23.46 -19.93 -5.52
C ALA A 135 23.48 -21.03 -4.44
N ARG A 136 23.59 -22.30 -4.85
CA ARG A 136 23.64 -23.43 -3.90
C ARG A 136 24.88 -23.40 -3.02
N GLU A 137 26.05 -23.08 -3.58
CA GLU A 137 27.27 -22.96 -2.78
C GLU A 137 27.17 -21.81 -1.77
N LEU A 138 26.63 -20.66 -2.19
CA LEU A 138 26.41 -19.52 -1.30
C LEU A 138 25.42 -19.85 -0.18
N ALA A 139 24.30 -20.50 -0.49
CA ALA A 139 23.31 -20.92 0.50
C ALA A 139 23.92 -21.89 1.53
N LEU A 140 24.73 -22.84 1.09
CA LEU A 140 25.44 -23.76 1.99
C LEU A 140 26.40 -23.03 2.94
N ARG A 141 27.14 -22.03 2.46
CA ARG A 141 28.05 -21.25 3.30
C ARG A 141 27.32 -20.30 4.25
N VAL A 142 26.27 -19.64 3.78
CA VAL A 142 25.42 -18.79 4.63
C VAL A 142 24.84 -19.60 5.79
N ALA A 143 24.42 -20.85 5.55
CA ALA A 143 23.90 -21.72 6.59
C ALA A 143 24.99 -22.21 7.58
N GLY A 144 26.26 -22.26 7.16
CA GLY A 144 27.37 -22.82 7.94
C GLY A 144 28.30 -21.80 8.59
N ASP A 145 28.35 -20.56 8.10
CA ASP A 145 29.28 -19.51 8.55
C ASP A 145 28.60 -18.13 8.61
N PRO A 146 28.28 -17.63 9.82
CA PRO A 146 27.73 -16.28 10.00
C PRO A 146 28.63 -15.17 9.45
N GLY A 147 29.95 -15.32 9.53
CA GLY A 147 30.89 -14.32 9.00
C GLY A 147 30.93 -14.29 7.48
N PHE A 148 30.56 -15.39 6.82
CA PHE A 148 30.32 -15.40 5.38
C PHE A 148 29.00 -14.70 5.04
N ALA A 149 27.93 -14.98 5.79
CA ALA A 149 26.63 -14.33 5.62
C ALA A 149 26.74 -12.80 5.71
N ASP A 150 27.41 -12.26 6.73
CA ASP A 150 27.63 -10.82 6.91
C ASP A 150 28.37 -10.18 5.72
N ARG A 151 29.37 -10.88 5.18
CA ARG A 151 30.15 -10.41 4.02
C ARG A 151 29.31 -10.39 2.74
N LEU A 152 28.49 -11.43 2.52
CA LEU A 152 27.58 -11.49 1.38
C LEU A 152 26.48 -10.42 1.49
N LEU A 153 25.96 -10.21 2.70
CA LEU A 153 24.96 -9.19 2.99
C LEU A 153 25.48 -7.78 2.70
N ALA A 154 26.73 -7.49 3.04
CA ALA A 154 27.36 -6.20 2.75
C ALA A 154 27.38 -5.89 1.24
N LEU A 155 27.37 -6.90 0.36
CA LEU A 155 27.29 -6.72 -1.10
C LEU A 155 25.87 -6.42 -1.59
N ALA A 156 24.82 -6.88 -0.89
CA ALA A 156 23.44 -6.81 -1.37
C ALA A 156 23.01 -5.37 -1.71
N SER A 157 23.48 -4.38 -0.95
CA SER A 157 23.24 -2.96 -1.21
C SER A 157 23.81 -2.43 -2.54
N THR A 158 24.76 -3.14 -3.15
CA THR A 158 25.51 -2.70 -4.34
C THR A 158 25.56 -3.71 -5.48
N THR A 159 25.02 -4.91 -5.28
CA THR A 159 25.17 -6.04 -6.21
C THR A 159 23.81 -6.71 -6.41
N PRO A 160 23.03 -6.29 -7.44
CA PRO A 160 21.73 -6.89 -7.77
C PRO A 160 21.78 -8.42 -7.89
N LEU A 161 22.90 -9.01 -8.31
CA LEU A 161 23.00 -10.46 -8.42
C LEU A 161 22.66 -11.19 -7.10
N VAL A 162 22.93 -10.59 -5.93
CA VAL A 162 22.65 -11.21 -4.62
C VAL A 162 21.16 -11.56 -4.47
N GLY A 163 20.25 -10.62 -4.72
CA GLY A 163 18.82 -10.89 -4.63
C GLY A 163 18.31 -11.85 -5.73
N HIS A 164 18.96 -11.92 -6.90
CA HIS A 164 18.61 -12.92 -7.92
C HIS A 164 19.08 -14.34 -7.57
N LEU A 165 20.14 -14.46 -6.78
CA LEU A 165 20.64 -15.77 -6.33
C LEU A 165 19.71 -16.37 -5.26
N THR A 166 18.97 -15.56 -4.51
CA THR A 166 18.02 -16.05 -3.48
C THR A 166 16.90 -16.90 -4.06
N ALA A 167 16.48 -16.67 -5.31
CA ALA A 167 15.48 -17.51 -5.97
C ALA A 167 16.02 -18.83 -6.54
N ARG A 168 17.34 -19.04 -6.52
CA ARG A 168 17.99 -20.20 -7.13
C ARG A 168 18.47 -21.26 -6.12
N ALA A 169 18.37 -20.97 -4.82
CA ALA A 169 18.72 -21.89 -3.76
C ALA A 169 17.95 -21.61 -2.47
N ASP A 170 17.99 -22.57 -1.54
CA ASP A 170 17.32 -22.46 -0.24
C ASP A 170 18.19 -21.72 0.77
N PHE A 171 18.10 -20.39 0.77
CA PHE A 171 18.72 -19.57 1.81
C PHE A 171 17.87 -19.55 3.09
N PRO A 172 18.48 -19.42 4.29
CA PRO A 172 17.73 -19.23 5.53
C PRO A 172 16.85 -17.98 5.49
N ALA A 173 15.61 -18.05 6.01
CA ALA A 173 14.66 -16.93 6.02
C ALA A 173 15.22 -15.66 6.70
N ILE A 174 15.96 -15.82 7.81
CA ILE A 174 16.63 -14.72 8.51
C ILE A 174 17.59 -13.98 7.57
N PHE A 175 18.40 -14.73 6.80
CA PHE A 175 19.32 -14.13 5.83
C PHE A 175 18.57 -13.43 4.69
N LEU A 176 17.45 -13.99 4.22
CA LEU A 176 16.62 -13.36 3.20
C LEU A 176 16.02 -12.03 3.70
N ALA A 177 15.56 -11.99 4.94
CA ALA A 177 15.07 -10.77 5.57
C ALA A 177 16.17 -9.69 5.69
N ASP A 178 17.37 -10.11 6.09
CA ASP A 178 18.53 -9.22 6.12
C ASP A 178 18.86 -8.69 4.71
N VAL A 179 18.82 -9.54 3.68
CA VAL A 179 19.04 -9.13 2.28
C VAL A 179 18.01 -8.09 1.85
N VAL A 180 16.71 -8.31 2.11
CA VAL A 180 15.65 -7.32 1.80
C VAL A 180 15.93 -6.00 2.51
N THR A 181 16.27 -6.04 3.79
CA THR A 181 16.60 -4.85 4.60
C THR A 181 17.80 -4.09 4.04
N ALA A 182 18.90 -4.81 3.77
CA ALA A 182 20.12 -4.23 3.22
C ALA A 182 19.92 -3.66 1.81
N MET A 183 19.02 -4.26 1.03
CA MET A 183 18.67 -3.77 -0.30
C MET A 183 17.74 -2.55 -0.28
N MET A 184 16.98 -2.38 0.80
CA MET A 184 16.07 -1.25 0.96
C MET A 184 16.77 0.02 1.48
N TRP A 185 17.98 -0.07 2.06
CA TRP A 185 18.71 1.06 2.66
C TRP A 185 19.64 1.82 1.69
N PRO A 186 19.64 3.18 1.61
CA PRO A 186 18.76 4.16 2.26
C PRO A 186 17.71 4.67 1.25
N HIS A 187 16.88 3.77 0.72
CA HIS A 187 15.80 3.97 -0.28
C HIS A 187 16.14 3.71 -1.75
N GLY A 188 16.90 2.63 -2.02
CA GLY A 188 17.27 2.18 -3.38
C GLY A 188 18.76 2.37 -3.69
N PRO A 189 19.29 1.78 -4.78
CA PRO A 189 20.73 1.74 -4.99
C PRO A 189 21.27 3.14 -5.31
N ARG A 190 22.54 3.35 -4.96
CA ARG A 190 23.27 4.56 -5.35
C ARG A 190 23.21 4.74 -6.88
N SER A 191 23.16 5.99 -7.35
CA SER A 191 22.84 6.46 -8.72
C SER A 191 23.66 5.89 -9.89
N THR A 192 24.50 4.88 -9.66
CA THR A 192 25.36 4.20 -10.65
C THR A 192 24.94 2.76 -10.94
N VAL A 193 23.88 2.26 -10.30
CA VAL A 193 23.37 0.88 -10.47
C VAL A 193 22.18 0.88 -11.42
N ASP A 194 22.01 -0.20 -12.17
CA ASP A 194 20.77 -0.49 -12.90
C ASP A 194 19.59 -0.59 -11.91
N LEU A 195 18.81 0.47 -11.82
CA LEU A 195 17.69 0.60 -10.90
C LEU A 195 16.58 -0.43 -11.16
N ASP A 196 16.36 -0.81 -12.42
CA ASP A 196 15.35 -1.80 -12.79
C ASP A 196 15.81 -3.21 -12.44
N GLY A 197 17.06 -3.54 -12.79
CA GLY A 197 17.67 -4.81 -12.37
C GLY A 197 17.74 -4.96 -10.85
N TYR A 198 18.00 -3.88 -10.13
CA TYR A 198 18.02 -3.88 -8.67
C TYR A 198 16.62 -4.10 -8.08
N ALA A 199 15.60 -3.37 -8.57
CA ALA A 199 14.23 -3.53 -8.10
C ALA A 199 13.67 -4.95 -8.40
N ALA A 200 13.99 -5.50 -9.57
CA ALA A 200 13.62 -6.88 -9.93
C ALA A 200 14.30 -7.90 -9.00
N SER A 201 15.56 -7.67 -8.66
CA SER A 201 16.31 -8.51 -7.71
C SER A 201 15.76 -8.45 -6.29
N LEU A 202 15.40 -7.25 -5.81
CA LEU A 202 14.75 -7.08 -4.51
C LEU A 202 13.37 -7.75 -4.49
N SER A 203 12.57 -7.57 -5.53
CA SER A 203 11.27 -8.25 -5.67
C SER A 203 11.44 -9.78 -5.69
N THR A 204 12.52 -10.28 -6.29
CA THR A 204 12.88 -11.70 -6.24
C THR A 204 13.14 -12.16 -4.81
N ALA A 205 13.92 -11.41 -4.03
CA ALA A 205 14.18 -11.73 -2.62
C ALA A 205 12.90 -11.67 -1.76
N MET A 206 12.06 -10.65 -1.95
CA MET A 206 10.77 -10.52 -1.27
C MET A 206 9.83 -11.71 -1.57
N SER A 207 9.77 -12.16 -2.83
CA SER A 207 8.91 -13.28 -3.21
C SER A 207 9.26 -14.59 -2.48
N ARG A 208 10.52 -14.77 -2.08
CA ARG A 208 10.95 -15.94 -1.30
C ARG A 208 10.49 -15.93 0.16
N LEU A 209 10.08 -14.77 0.67
CA LEU A 209 9.57 -14.60 2.04
C LEU A 209 8.06 -14.77 2.12
N LEU A 210 7.32 -14.83 1.00
CA LEU A 210 5.86 -14.95 1.00
C LEU A 210 5.32 -16.20 1.72
N ASP A 211 6.13 -17.27 1.76
CA ASP A 211 5.80 -18.49 2.50
C ASP A 211 6.06 -18.38 4.02
N ASP A 212 6.62 -17.25 4.49
CA ASP A 212 6.87 -16.93 5.90
C ASP A 212 6.20 -15.59 6.30
N PRO A 213 4.87 -15.60 6.53
CA PRO A 213 4.10 -14.41 6.92
C PRO A 213 4.66 -13.65 8.12
N ALA A 214 5.21 -14.36 9.12
CA ALA A 214 5.77 -13.74 10.31
C ALA A 214 6.97 -12.86 9.96
N THR A 215 7.88 -13.37 9.13
CA THR A 215 9.03 -12.60 8.64
C THR A 215 8.60 -11.40 7.77
N CYS A 216 7.55 -11.55 6.95
CA CYS A 216 6.98 -10.41 6.21
C CYS A 216 6.50 -9.30 7.16
N LEU A 217 5.79 -9.65 8.24
CA LEU A 217 5.33 -8.68 9.24
C LEU A 217 6.51 -8.03 9.98
N ASP A 218 7.53 -8.81 10.36
CA ASP A 218 8.74 -8.29 11.02
C ASP A 218 9.47 -7.26 10.14
N LEU A 219 9.49 -7.47 8.82
CA LEU A 219 10.04 -6.52 7.87
C LEU A 219 9.16 -5.27 7.70
N LEU A 220 7.83 -5.40 7.70
CA LEU A 220 6.93 -4.25 7.66
C LEU A 220 6.97 -3.41 8.95
N LEU A 221 7.37 -4.00 10.08
CA LEU A 221 7.61 -3.28 11.33
C LEU A 221 8.86 -2.39 11.28
N ASP A 222 9.84 -2.69 10.40
CA ASP A 222 10.98 -1.82 10.19
C ASP A 222 10.53 -0.58 9.39
N PRO A 223 10.56 0.64 9.98
CA PRO A 223 10.06 1.83 9.31
C PRO A 223 10.82 2.17 8.01
N ALA A 224 12.10 1.81 7.91
CA ALA A 224 12.89 2.06 6.71
C ALA A 224 12.50 1.11 5.58
N VAL A 225 12.21 -0.15 5.92
CA VAL A 225 11.71 -1.14 4.95
C VAL A 225 10.31 -0.77 4.49
N LEU A 226 9.40 -0.47 5.41
CA LEU A 226 8.04 -0.04 5.12
C LEU A 226 8.02 1.20 4.23
N TYR A 227 8.82 2.22 4.55
CA TYR A 227 8.94 3.42 3.73
C TYR A 227 9.50 3.11 2.33
N GLY A 228 10.49 2.23 2.22
CA GLY A 228 11.03 1.79 0.93
C GLY A 228 9.99 1.10 0.07
N ILE A 229 9.21 0.18 0.65
CA ILE A 229 8.08 -0.48 -0.03
C ILE A 229 7.01 0.54 -0.45
N ALA A 230 6.73 1.52 0.42
CA ALA A 230 5.70 2.53 0.18
C ALA A 230 6.07 3.57 -0.88
N SER A 231 7.36 3.85 -1.06
CA SER A 231 7.83 4.95 -1.93
C SER A 231 8.48 4.50 -3.24
N TRP A 232 8.92 3.24 -3.35
CA TRP A 232 9.70 2.81 -4.50
C TRP A 232 8.84 2.22 -5.63
N GLU A 233 8.43 3.08 -6.55
CA GLU A 233 7.54 2.74 -7.69
C GLU A 233 8.07 1.67 -8.66
N ARG A 234 9.35 1.30 -8.60
CA ARG A 234 9.94 0.28 -9.49
C ARG A 234 9.80 -1.14 -8.96
N LEU A 235 9.39 -1.31 -7.70
CA LEU A 235 9.12 -2.63 -7.15
C LEU A 235 7.95 -3.27 -7.90
N ASP A 236 7.99 -4.60 -8.00
CA ASP A 236 6.91 -5.36 -8.61
C ASP A 236 5.63 -5.22 -7.78
N THR A 237 4.59 -4.64 -8.38
CA THR A 237 3.31 -4.35 -7.74
C THR A 237 2.65 -5.59 -7.15
N ASP A 238 2.72 -6.73 -7.84
CA ASP A 238 2.08 -7.97 -7.40
C ASP A 238 2.83 -8.53 -6.19
N ILE A 239 4.16 -8.52 -6.24
CA ILE A 239 4.98 -8.96 -5.10
C ILE A 239 4.78 -8.06 -3.88
N VAL A 240 4.72 -6.74 -4.05
CA VAL A 240 4.46 -5.83 -2.92
C VAL A 240 3.07 -6.07 -2.33
N THR A 241 2.07 -6.30 -3.18
CA THR A 241 0.71 -6.63 -2.74
C THR A 241 0.69 -7.91 -1.91
N GLU A 242 1.25 -8.99 -2.44
CA GLU A 242 1.30 -10.29 -1.77
C GLU A 242 2.13 -10.24 -0.48
N PHE A 243 3.25 -9.51 -0.48
CA PHE A 243 4.10 -9.34 0.69
C PHE A 243 3.39 -8.58 1.81
N THR A 244 2.66 -7.53 1.45
CA THR A 244 1.88 -6.74 2.41
C THR A 244 0.74 -7.57 3.00
N ILE A 245 0.02 -8.35 2.18
CA ILE A 245 -1.05 -9.25 2.65
C ILE A 245 -0.48 -10.37 3.53
N ALA A 246 0.65 -10.96 3.14
CA ALA A 246 1.33 -11.98 3.92
C ALA A 246 1.68 -11.44 5.31
N GLY A 247 2.27 -10.24 5.39
CA GLY A 247 2.63 -9.62 6.66
C GLY A 247 1.43 -9.16 7.49
N LEU A 248 0.51 -8.38 6.92
CA LEU A 248 -0.57 -7.76 7.69
C LEU A 248 -1.75 -8.68 7.95
N TYR A 249 -2.06 -9.60 7.04
CA TYR A 249 -3.22 -10.48 7.18
C TYR A 249 -2.83 -11.90 7.55
N ASP A 250 -2.00 -12.58 6.75
CA ASP A 250 -1.69 -14.00 6.99
C ASP A 250 -0.93 -14.20 8.30
N ALA A 251 -0.02 -13.29 8.68
CA ALA A 251 0.73 -13.41 9.94
C ALA A 251 -0.19 -13.32 11.17
N VAL A 252 -1.18 -12.42 11.12
CA VAL A 252 -2.17 -12.24 12.19
C VAL A 252 -3.19 -13.38 12.22
N GLU A 253 -3.57 -13.91 11.05
CA GLU A 253 -4.43 -15.10 10.97
C GLU A 253 -3.72 -16.33 11.57
N MET A 254 -2.40 -16.47 11.36
CA MET A 254 -1.60 -17.57 11.92
C MET A 254 -1.34 -17.40 13.42
N ASP A 255 -1.14 -16.17 13.89
CA ASP A 255 -0.85 -15.83 15.28
C ASP A 255 -1.56 -14.53 15.67
N SER A 256 -2.67 -14.65 16.40
CA SER A 256 -3.51 -13.51 16.79
C SER A 256 -2.79 -12.49 17.67
N ASP A 257 -1.76 -12.92 18.42
CA ASP A 257 -1.00 -12.03 19.32
C ASP A 257 -0.22 -10.98 18.49
N ARG A 258 -0.01 -11.24 17.20
CA ARG A 258 0.65 -10.34 16.24
C ARG A 258 -0.26 -9.23 15.74
N LEU A 259 -1.54 -9.19 16.12
CA LEU A 259 -2.45 -8.10 15.79
C LEU A 259 -1.91 -6.74 16.29
N VAL A 260 -1.27 -6.72 17.46
CA VAL A 260 -0.58 -5.53 18.00
C VAL A 260 0.51 -5.03 17.05
N ASP A 261 1.32 -5.94 16.52
CA ASP A 261 2.39 -5.63 15.57
C ASP A 261 1.81 -5.11 14.25
N GLY A 262 0.74 -5.71 13.74
CA GLY A 262 -0.01 -5.22 12.60
C GLY A 262 -0.49 -3.78 12.76
N TYR A 263 -1.04 -3.43 13.93
CA TYR A 263 -1.44 -2.06 14.22
C TYR A 263 -0.26 -1.09 14.35
N ARG A 264 0.93 -1.53 14.79
CA ARG A 264 2.14 -0.71 14.75
C ARG A 264 2.55 -0.37 13.32
N VAL A 265 2.39 -1.30 12.38
CA VAL A 265 2.57 -1.01 10.95
C VAL A 265 1.55 0.02 10.48
N ILE A 266 0.26 -0.15 10.80
CA ILE A 266 -0.80 0.82 10.43
C ILE A 266 -0.54 2.21 11.03
N ALA A 267 -0.08 2.30 12.28
CA ALA A 267 0.28 3.57 12.91
C ALA A 267 1.47 4.24 12.18
N THR A 268 2.47 3.44 11.78
CA THR A 268 3.62 3.94 11.01
C THR A 268 3.18 4.40 9.62
N LEU A 269 2.33 3.64 8.94
CA LEU A 269 1.71 4.03 7.67
C LEU A 269 0.95 5.35 7.81
N THR A 270 0.11 5.48 8.84
CA THR A 270 -0.65 6.70 9.12
C THR A 270 0.28 7.90 9.29
N THR A 271 1.41 7.71 9.99
CA THR A 271 2.41 8.78 10.17
C THR A 271 3.05 9.18 8.84
N ILE A 272 3.45 8.22 7.99
CA ILE A 272 4.15 8.54 6.74
C ILE A 272 3.21 9.07 5.65
N THR A 273 1.96 8.64 5.59
CA THR A 273 0.96 9.14 4.63
C THR A 273 0.39 10.51 5.01
N ASN A 274 0.57 10.95 6.25
CA ASN A 274 0.27 12.34 6.65
C ASN A 274 1.53 13.21 6.69
N GLY A 275 2.62 12.74 6.09
CA GLY A 275 3.90 13.44 6.02
C GLY A 275 4.57 13.24 4.66
N PRO A 276 5.69 12.50 4.58
CA PRO A 276 6.47 12.39 3.35
C PRO A 276 5.77 11.70 2.18
N LEU A 277 4.70 10.93 2.43
CA LEU A 277 3.94 10.17 1.42
C LEU A 277 2.47 10.62 1.35
N ASP A 278 2.19 11.88 1.68
CA ASP A 278 0.87 12.49 1.52
C ASP A 278 0.40 12.55 0.06
N HIS A 279 1.34 12.54 -0.88
CA HIS A 279 1.06 12.51 -2.32
C HIS A 279 0.83 11.10 -2.90
N GLY A 280 0.95 10.04 -2.10
CA GLY A 280 0.70 8.69 -2.58
C GLY A 280 1.67 7.64 -2.04
N VAL A 281 1.27 6.39 -2.19
CA VAL A 281 2.10 5.21 -1.97
C VAL A 281 2.13 4.35 -3.22
N THR A 282 3.01 3.35 -3.27
CA THR A 282 3.04 2.38 -4.36
C THR A 282 1.69 1.66 -4.50
N PRO A 283 1.23 1.37 -5.73
CA PRO A 283 -0.04 0.66 -5.95
C PRO A 283 -0.12 -0.67 -5.19
N GLY A 284 1.00 -1.40 -5.14
CA GLY A 284 1.04 -2.70 -4.46
C GLY A 284 0.80 -2.59 -2.96
N LEU A 285 1.37 -1.55 -2.32
CA LEU A 285 1.15 -1.33 -0.89
C LEU A 285 -0.30 -0.93 -0.62
N ALA A 286 -0.86 -0.01 -1.44
CA ALA A 286 -2.25 0.41 -1.29
C ALA A 286 -3.22 -0.78 -1.38
N VAL A 287 -3.05 -1.63 -2.41
CA VAL A 287 -3.88 -2.84 -2.60
C VAL A 287 -3.67 -3.82 -1.45
N GLY A 288 -2.42 -4.03 -1.01
CA GLY A 288 -2.10 -4.94 0.08
C GLY A 288 -2.68 -4.51 1.43
N VAL A 289 -2.62 -3.21 1.74
CA VAL A 289 -3.25 -2.63 2.95
C VAL A 289 -4.76 -2.81 2.87
N ALA A 290 -5.40 -2.40 1.77
CA ALA A 290 -6.84 -2.53 1.59
C ALA A 290 -7.32 -3.99 1.72
N GLY A 291 -6.60 -4.94 1.10
CA GLY A 291 -6.91 -6.37 1.18
C GLY A 291 -6.74 -6.96 2.58
N SER A 292 -5.87 -6.37 3.41
CA SER A 292 -5.61 -6.85 4.76
C SER A 292 -6.62 -6.36 5.79
N MET A 293 -7.41 -5.31 5.49
CA MET A 293 -8.30 -4.65 6.44
C MET A 293 -9.34 -5.57 7.07
N VAL A 294 -9.70 -6.68 6.43
CA VAL A 294 -10.65 -7.66 7.00
C VAL A 294 -10.23 -8.15 8.39
N GLY A 295 -8.92 -8.25 8.67
CA GLY A 295 -8.39 -8.65 9.99
C GLY A 295 -8.40 -7.53 11.03
N TYR A 296 -8.55 -6.27 10.62
CA TYR A 296 -8.38 -5.10 11.49
C TYR A 296 -9.67 -4.32 11.73
N LEU A 297 -10.64 -4.36 10.82
CA LEU A 297 -11.90 -3.62 10.98
C LEU A 297 -12.63 -3.90 12.30
N PRO A 298 -12.70 -5.14 12.82
CA PRO A 298 -13.39 -5.42 14.09
C PRO A 298 -12.87 -4.64 15.30
N THR A 299 -11.56 -4.39 15.36
CA THR A 299 -10.90 -3.67 16.46
C THR A 299 -10.62 -2.21 16.13
N LEU A 300 -10.53 -1.85 14.84
CA LEU A 300 -10.36 -0.48 14.38
C LEU A 300 -11.65 0.32 14.53
N ALA A 301 -12.78 -0.24 14.09
CA ALA A 301 -14.05 0.48 14.02
C ALA A 301 -14.51 1.05 15.38
N PRO A 302 -14.43 0.30 16.50
CA PRO A 302 -14.78 0.83 17.82
C PRO A 302 -13.78 1.88 18.34
N ALA A 303 -12.58 1.94 17.78
CA ALA A 303 -11.52 2.86 18.18
C ALA A 303 -11.57 4.20 17.43
N LEU A 304 -12.38 4.31 16.38
CA LEU A 304 -12.52 5.55 15.60
C LEU A 304 -13.19 6.62 16.45
N SER A 305 -12.47 7.72 16.67
CA SER A 305 -12.98 8.86 17.43
C SER A 305 -13.22 10.07 16.52
N PHE A 306 -14.47 10.29 16.13
CA PHE A 306 -14.91 11.39 15.24
C PHE A 306 -14.71 12.82 15.79
N GLU A 307 -14.28 12.95 17.05
CA GLU A 307 -13.88 14.25 17.59
C GLU A 307 -12.47 14.62 17.09
N ALA A 308 -12.34 15.72 16.36
CA ALA A 308 -11.10 16.15 15.68
C ALA A 308 -9.85 16.26 16.57
N THR A 309 -10.01 16.39 17.89
CA THR A 309 -8.88 16.46 18.85
C THR A 309 -8.60 15.15 19.57
N SER A 310 -9.47 14.18 19.42
CA SER A 310 -9.42 12.90 20.13
C SER A 310 -8.67 11.90 19.26
N ARG A 311 -7.87 11.05 19.92
CA ARG A 311 -7.00 10.09 19.24
C ARG A 311 -7.73 8.77 19.03
N SER A 312 -7.52 8.19 17.86
CA SER A 312 -7.98 6.84 17.53
C SER A 312 -7.02 5.84 18.16
N VAL A 313 -7.39 5.37 19.35
CA VAL A 313 -6.57 4.43 20.13
C VAL A 313 -7.19 3.05 20.08
N VAL A 314 -6.51 2.12 19.44
CA VAL A 314 -6.92 0.72 19.41
C VAL A 314 -6.39 0.02 20.65
N THR A 315 -7.25 -0.74 21.33
CA THR A 315 -6.85 -1.60 22.45
C THR A 315 -6.89 -3.06 22.04
N VAL A 316 -5.73 -3.72 22.00
CA VAL A 316 -5.58 -5.15 21.67
C VAL A 316 -4.83 -5.82 22.81
N ASP A 317 -5.43 -6.82 23.45
CA ASP A 317 -4.84 -7.59 24.57
C ASP A 317 -4.27 -6.74 25.72
N GLY A 318 -4.82 -5.53 25.92
CA GLY A 318 -4.40 -4.59 26.95
C GLY A 318 -3.29 -3.62 26.53
N ASP A 319 -2.76 -3.75 25.32
CA ASP A 319 -1.89 -2.76 24.70
C ASP A 319 -2.72 -1.70 23.98
N GLU A 320 -2.41 -0.44 24.25
CA GLU A 320 -3.00 0.72 23.58
C GLU A 320 -2.07 1.19 22.44
N ILE A 321 -2.58 1.18 21.21
CA ILE A 321 -1.86 1.63 20.02
C ILE A 321 -2.53 2.91 19.50
N ASP A 322 -1.79 4.01 19.51
CA ASP A 322 -2.21 5.31 19.00
C ASP A 322 -2.03 5.35 17.48
N LEU A 323 -3.13 5.43 16.73
CA LEU A 323 -3.13 5.57 15.28
C LEU A 323 -3.08 7.02 14.81
N GLY A 324 -3.10 8.00 15.73
CA GLY A 324 -3.23 9.41 15.42
C GLY A 324 -4.65 9.93 15.60
N THR A 325 -4.93 11.11 15.06
CA THR A 325 -6.28 11.69 15.02
C THR A 325 -7.14 11.02 13.96
N TYR A 326 -8.47 11.21 14.04
CA TYR A 326 -9.37 10.76 12.96
C TYR A 326 -8.97 11.32 11.59
N ASP A 327 -8.59 12.60 11.51
CA ASP A 327 -8.13 13.24 10.26
C ASP A 327 -6.86 12.58 9.71
N GLU A 328 -5.94 12.14 10.58
CA GLU A 328 -4.74 11.41 10.15
C GLU A 328 -5.10 10.02 9.62
N VAL A 329 -6.01 9.30 10.28
CA VAL A 329 -6.51 8.00 9.78
C VAL A 329 -7.28 8.16 8.45
N VAL A 330 -8.07 9.23 8.31
CA VAL A 330 -8.70 9.65 7.05
C VAL A 330 -7.64 9.88 5.97
N GLY A 331 -6.52 10.54 6.31
CA GLY A 331 -5.40 10.76 5.39
C GLY A 331 -4.76 9.45 4.89
N LEU A 332 -4.57 8.46 5.78
CA LEU A 332 -4.08 7.13 5.39
C LEU A 332 -5.00 6.47 4.36
N PHE A 333 -6.29 6.35 4.69
CA PHE A 333 -7.24 5.72 3.77
C PHE A 333 -7.45 6.56 2.51
N GLY A 334 -7.32 7.88 2.57
CA GLY A 334 -7.35 8.76 1.40
C GLY A 334 -6.24 8.40 0.42
N VAL A 335 -5.00 8.32 0.91
CA VAL A 335 -3.84 7.90 0.13
C VAL A 335 -3.98 6.49 -0.43
N VAL A 336 -4.44 5.52 0.36
CA VAL A 336 -4.68 4.14 -0.09
C VAL A 336 -5.75 4.10 -1.19
N LEU A 337 -6.85 4.83 -1.02
CA LEU A 337 -7.98 4.85 -1.96
C LEU A 337 -7.70 5.71 -3.20
N ARG A 338 -6.53 6.35 -3.35
CA ARG A 338 -6.09 6.90 -4.63
C ARG A 338 -5.95 5.80 -5.69
N GLU A 339 -5.57 4.59 -5.27
CA GLU A 339 -5.36 3.46 -6.16
C GLU A 339 -6.69 2.73 -6.46
N PRO A 340 -7.16 2.69 -7.72
CA PRO A 340 -8.44 2.06 -8.07
C PRO A 340 -8.52 0.58 -7.66
N ALA A 341 -7.42 -0.16 -7.76
CA ALA A 341 -7.39 -1.55 -7.32
C ALA A 341 -7.57 -1.70 -5.80
N ALA A 342 -7.08 -0.73 -5.00
CA ALA A 342 -7.29 -0.72 -3.55
C ALA A 342 -8.74 -0.38 -3.18
N GLN A 343 -9.38 0.53 -3.92
CA GLN A 343 -10.82 0.79 -3.78
C GLN A 343 -11.66 -0.47 -4.01
N ALA A 344 -11.31 -1.27 -5.01
CA ALA A 344 -11.97 -2.54 -5.28
C ALA A 344 -11.70 -3.60 -4.18
N ALA A 345 -10.49 -3.59 -3.59
CA ALA A 345 -10.10 -4.53 -2.55
C ALA A 345 -10.72 -4.25 -1.17
N ILE A 346 -10.99 -2.97 -0.83
CA ILE A 346 -11.52 -2.62 0.49
C ILE A 346 -13.01 -2.98 0.66
N GLY A 347 -13.80 -2.96 -0.43
CA GLY A 347 -15.21 -3.32 -0.43
C GLY A 347 -15.52 -4.71 0.15
N PRO A 348 -14.81 -5.78 -0.31
CA PRO A 348 -14.90 -7.11 0.30
C PRO A 348 -14.60 -7.12 1.80
N ALA A 349 -13.59 -6.37 2.27
CA ALA A 349 -13.22 -6.32 3.69
C ALA A 349 -14.34 -5.70 4.54
N VAL A 350 -14.90 -4.56 4.11
CA VAL A 350 -16.03 -3.90 4.79
C VAL A 350 -17.26 -4.80 4.77
N SER A 351 -17.52 -5.49 3.65
CA SER A 351 -18.65 -6.41 3.52
C SER A 351 -18.50 -7.60 4.49
N ALA A 352 -17.31 -8.20 4.55
CA ALA A 352 -17.03 -9.30 5.47
C ALA A 352 -17.22 -8.86 6.94
N PHE A 353 -16.71 -7.68 7.30
CA PHE A 353 -16.90 -7.11 8.63
C PHE A 353 -18.38 -6.85 8.96
N ALA A 354 -19.16 -6.31 8.02
CA ALA A 354 -20.59 -6.10 8.21
C ALA A 354 -21.35 -7.42 8.40
N ILE A 355 -21.01 -8.44 7.61
CA ILE A 355 -21.61 -9.78 7.72
C ILE A 355 -21.27 -10.42 9.07
N GLN A 356 -20.00 -10.33 9.49
CA GLN A 356 -19.57 -10.85 10.78
C GLN A 356 -20.30 -10.14 11.92
N THR A 357 -20.36 -8.81 11.89
CA THR A 357 -21.10 -8.01 12.87
C THR A 357 -22.57 -8.43 12.94
N VAL A 358 -23.25 -8.60 11.80
CA VAL A 358 -24.65 -9.06 11.76
C VAL A 358 -24.81 -10.49 12.28
N THR A 359 -23.86 -11.37 11.98
CA THR A 359 -23.89 -12.78 12.41
C THR A 359 -23.66 -12.87 13.92
N ASP A 360 -22.69 -12.13 14.45
CA ASP A 360 -22.38 -12.09 15.88
C ASP A 360 -23.53 -11.47 16.70
N LEU A 361 -24.36 -10.62 16.09
CA LEU A 361 -25.55 -10.01 16.70
C LEU A 361 -26.77 -10.95 16.83
N GLY A 362 -26.88 -12.00 16.00
CA GLY A 362 -27.96 -12.99 16.03
C GLY A 362 -29.40 -12.40 16.05
N ALA A 363 -30.33 -13.06 16.75
CA ALA A 363 -31.74 -12.63 16.91
C ALA A 363 -31.95 -11.45 17.89
N GLY A 364 -30.88 -10.88 18.44
CA GLY A 364 -30.87 -9.86 19.50
C GLY A 364 -30.79 -8.41 19.01
N VAL A 365 -31.20 -8.14 17.77
CA VAL A 365 -31.07 -6.86 17.04
C VAL A 365 -31.67 -5.64 17.78
N GLY A 366 -32.54 -5.87 18.77
CA GLY A 366 -33.29 -4.80 19.45
C GLY A 366 -32.56 -4.04 20.56
N THR A 367 -31.36 -4.47 21.01
CA THR A 367 -30.75 -3.91 22.23
C THR A 367 -29.25 -3.61 22.20
N PHE A 368 -28.52 -3.77 21.09
CA PHE A 368 -27.04 -3.71 21.12
C PHE A 368 -26.35 -2.88 20.03
N THR A 369 -25.21 -2.35 20.49
CA THR A 369 -24.15 -1.56 19.85
C THR A 369 -23.25 -2.43 18.97
N GLY A 370 -23.05 -2.07 17.69
CA GLY A 370 -22.12 -2.71 16.76
C GLY A 370 -22.35 -2.33 15.29
N VAL A 371 -23.58 -2.02 14.90
CA VAL A 371 -23.89 -1.56 13.52
C VAL A 371 -23.39 -0.14 13.30
N GLU A 372 -23.35 0.69 14.34
CA GLU A 372 -22.71 1.99 14.31
C GLU A 372 -21.24 1.89 13.90
N HIS A 373 -20.51 0.85 14.31
CA HIS A 373 -19.11 0.67 13.91
C HIS A 373 -18.95 0.37 12.41
N VAL A 374 -19.93 -0.30 11.80
CA VAL A 374 -19.95 -0.48 10.33
C VAL A 374 -20.20 0.86 9.63
N ALA A 375 -21.09 1.69 10.20
CA ALA A 375 -21.33 3.05 9.70
C ALA A 375 -20.10 3.94 9.90
N ASP A 376 -19.41 3.83 11.04
CA ASP A 376 -18.20 4.57 11.38
C ASP A 376 -17.07 4.30 10.37
N VAL A 377 -16.88 3.03 9.98
CA VAL A 377 -15.93 2.64 8.92
C VAL A 377 -16.38 3.17 7.57
N ALA A 378 -17.68 3.12 7.26
CA ALA A 378 -18.17 3.67 6.01
C ALA A 378 -17.88 5.19 5.94
N ASP A 379 -18.20 5.93 7.00
CA ASP A 379 -17.95 7.37 7.16
C ASP A 379 -16.46 7.73 7.10
N LEU A 380 -15.58 6.87 7.63
CA LEU A 380 -14.13 7.03 7.46
C LEU A 380 -13.71 6.97 5.98
N LEU A 381 -14.17 5.96 5.24
CA LEU A 381 -13.82 5.79 3.82
C LEU A 381 -14.43 6.89 2.94
N VAL A 382 -15.63 7.32 3.33
CA VAL A 382 -16.34 8.49 2.79
C VAL A 382 -15.49 9.74 2.92
N ASP A 383 -15.03 10.06 4.12
CA ASP A 383 -14.26 11.27 4.38
C ASP A 383 -12.88 11.18 3.72
N ALA A 384 -12.27 10.00 3.71
CA ALA A 384 -11.02 9.72 3.00
C ALA A 384 -11.11 10.05 1.50
N THR A 385 -12.13 9.52 0.81
CA THR A 385 -12.32 9.82 -0.63
C THR A 385 -12.61 11.30 -0.92
N ARG A 386 -13.32 11.99 -0.01
CA ARG A 386 -13.60 13.43 -0.15
C ARG A 386 -12.36 14.29 0.06
N ALA A 387 -11.63 14.05 1.14
CA ALA A 387 -10.39 14.77 1.45
C ALA A 387 -9.38 14.61 0.31
N GLU A 388 -9.30 13.39 -0.23
CA GLU A 388 -8.44 13.07 -1.35
C GLU A 388 -8.89 13.77 -2.65
N GLY A 389 -10.17 13.70 -2.99
CA GLY A 389 -10.71 14.39 -4.16
C GLY A 389 -10.48 15.91 -4.12
N ALA A 390 -10.60 16.52 -2.94
CA ALA A 390 -10.29 17.94 -2.74
C ALA A 390 -8.79 18.24 -2.97
N THR A 391 -7.91 17.36 -2.50
CA THR A 391 -6.45 17.46 -2.67
C THR A 391 -6.06 17.36 -4.14
N LEU A 392 -6.55 16.34 -4.86
CA LEU A 392 -6.30 16.19 -6.30
C LEU A 392 -6.83 17.36 -7.13
N MET A 393 -8.00 17.92 -6.76
CA MET A 393 -8.52 19.12 -7.42
C MET A 393 -7.65 20.35 -7.17
N ALA A 394 -7.11 20.51 -5.96
CA ALA A 394 -6.19 21.60 -5.62
C ALA A 394 -4.85 21.46 -6.36
N GLU A 395 -4.29 20.24 -6.44
CA GLU A 395 -3.09 19.93 -7.21
C GLU A 395 -3.31 20.16 -8.71
N ALA A 396 -4.44 19.72 -9.26
CA ALA A 396 -4.80 19.91 -10.66
C ALA A 396 -5.05 21.38 -11.04
N ALA A 397 -5.59 22.16 -10.09
CA ALA A 397 -5.74 23.61 -10.23
C ALA A 397 -4.40 24.34 -10.13
N ALA A 398 -3.41 23.78 -9.40
CA ALA A 398 -2.05 24.30 -9.34
C ALA A 398 -1.23 23.94 -10.61
N GLU A 399 -1.48 22.77 -11.21
CA GLU A 399 -0.73 22.22 -12.35
C GLU A 399 -1.43 22.49 -13.71
N GLU A 400 -1.88 23.72 -13.95
CA GLU A 400 -2.75 24.11 -15.08
C GLU A 400 -2.23 23.70 -16.47
N GLY A 401 -2.53 22.45 -16.87
CA GLY A 401 -2.10 21.81 -18.11
C GLY A 401 -2.64 20.38 -18.32
N ARG A 402 -3.07 19.68 -17.26
CA ARG A 402 -3.51 18.26 -17.36
C ARG A 402 -5.02 18.06 -17.13
N ARG A 403 -5.85 18.88 -17.77
CA ARG A 403 -7.32 18.88 -17.60
C ARG A 403 -8.07 17.64 -18.15
N SER A 404 -7.40 16.65 -18.74
CA SER A 404 -8.09 15.54 -19.42
C SER A 404 -8.04 14.18 -18.71
N GLN A 405 -7.44 14.06 -17.52
CA GLN A 405 -7.23 12.76 -16.85
C GLN A 405 -8.07 12.53 -15.58
N LEU A 406 -8.78 13.53 -15.08
CA LEU A 406 -9.32 13.50 -13.70
C LEU A 406 -10.79 13.02 -13.56
N GLY A 407 -11.40 12.51 -14.64
CA GLY A 407 -12.82 12.12 -14.64
C GLY A 407 -13.14 10.68 -14.21
N GLY A 408 -12.15 9.81 -13.98
CA GLY A 408 -12.37 8.36 -13.96
C GLY A 408 -12.57 7.66 -12.60
N ALA A 409 -12.50 8.36 -11.46
CA ALA A 409 -12.15 7.71 -10.19
C ALA A 409 -13.28 7.45 -9.17
N LEU A 410 -14.57 7.61 -9.52
CA LEU A 410 -15.64 7.58 -8.50
C LEU A 410 -16.78 6.61 -8.83
N GLY A 411 -16.48 5.31 -8.75
CA GLY A 411 -17.47 4.24 -8.74
C GLY A 411 -17.03 3.11 -7.81
N PHE A 412 -17.45 3.14 -6.54
CA PHE A 412 -17.22 2.04 -5.60
C PHE A 412 -17.82 0.74 -6.17
N GLY A 413 -16.96 -0.14 -6.68
CA GLY A 413 -17.31 -1.42 -7.29
C GLY A 413 -17.69 -2.46 -6.24
N LEU A 414 -18.94 -2.93 -6.30
CA LEU A 414 -19.61 -3.80 -5.33
C LEU A 414 -19.43 -5.32 -5.56
N SER A 415 -18.42 -5.75 -6.33
CA SER A 415 -18.44 -7.05 -7.04
C SER A 415 -17.92 -8.28 -6.26
N ALA A 416 -17.95 -8.33 -4.93
CA ALA A 416 -17.36 -9.45 -4.17
C ALA A 416 -18.34 -10.22 -3.27
N VAL A 417 -19.64 -10.03 -3.45
CA VAL A 417 -20.65 -10.61 -2.53
C VAL A 417 -21.04 -12.06 -2.89
N ALA A 418 -20.68 -12.58 -4.07
CA ALA A 418 -21.06 -13.94 -4.51
C ALA A 418 -20.02 -15.06 -4.25
N ALA A 419 -18.77 -14.73 -3.87
CA ALA A 419 -17.68 -15.72 -3.82
C ALA A 419 -17.34 -16.31 -2.42
N VAL A 420 -18.07 -15.94 -1.36
CA VAL A 420 -17.56 -16.06 0.03
C VAL A 420 -17.99 -17.35 0.79
N PHE A 421 -18.64 -18.32 0.15
CA PHE A 421 -19.23 -19.44 0.91
C PHE A 421 -18.31 -20.66 1.06
N GLY A 422 -17.39 -20.61 2.04
CA GLY A 422 -16.70 -21.78 2.59
C GLY A 422 -15.52 -21.41 3.52
N GLY A 423 -15.64 -21.70 4.82
CA GLY A 423 -14.60 -21.40 5.80
C GLY A 423 -13.30 -22.18 5.58
N GLY A 424 -12.17 -21.50 5.78
CA GLY A 424 -10.81 -22.03 5.60
C GLY A 424 -10.38 -22.11 4.13
N PRO A 425 -9.05 -22.16 3.88
CA PRO A 425 -8.23 -21.77 2.70
C PRO A 425 -8.78 -20.90 1.54
N ALA A 426 -10.07 -20.60 1.49
CA ALA A 426 -10.77 -19.96 0.40
C ALA A 426 -10.59 -18.43 0.42
N VAL A 427 -10.33 -17.81 1.58
CA VAL A 427 -10.12 -16.35 1.71
C VAL A 427 -8.92 -15.88 0.88
N ARG A 428 -7.81 -16.65 0.85
CA ARG A 428 -6.66 -16.36 -0.04
C ARG A 428 -7.03 -16.40 -1.52
N SER A 429 -7.88 -17.36 -1.94
CA SER A 429 -8.34 -17.41 -3.33
C SER A 429 -9.31 -16.27 -3.68
N VAL A 430 -10.09 -15.78 -2.71
CA VAL A 430 -11.07 -14.71 -2.90
C VAL A 430 -10.36 -13.36 -3.03
N VAL A 431 -9.39 -13.06 -2.17
CA VAL A 431 -8.56 -11.84 -2.28
C VAL A 431 -7.74 -11.86 -3.57
N ALA A 432 -7.08 -12.98 -3.91
CA ALA A 432 -6.32 -13.09 -5.16
C ALA A 432 -7.18 -13.06 -6.43
N THR A 433 -8.44 -13.56 -6.38
CA THR A 433 -9.37 -13.52 -7.52
C THR A 433 -10.04 -12.15 -7.66
N ALA A 434 -10.35 -11.47 -6.56
CA ALA A 434 -10.88 -10.11 -6.56
C ALA A 434 -9.85 -9.09 -7.10
N VAL A 435 -8.57 -9.25 -6.74
CA VAL A 435 -7.47 -8.43 -7.25
C VAL A 435 -7.27 -8.64 -8.76
N ARG A 436 -7.31 -9.89 -9.27
CA ARG A 436 -7.23 -10.16 -10.72
C ARG A 436 -8.46 -9.70 -11.52
N ALA A 437 -9.66 -9.89 -10.99
CA ALA A 437 -10.88 -9.45 -11.65
C ALA A 437 -11.01 -7.92 -11.71
N GLY A 438 -10.55 -7.22 -10.67
CA GLY A 438 -10.50 -5.75 -10.62
C GLY A 438 -9.58 -5.17 -11.69
N THR A 439 -8.41 -5.78 -11.93
CA THR A 439 -7.45 -5.30 -12.94
C THR A 439 -7.95 -5.41 -14.39
N GLU A 440 -8.84 -6.35 -14.71
CA GLU A 440 -9.39 -6.49 -16.07
C GLU A 440 -10.61 -5.57 -16.34
N LEU A 441 -11.31 -5.12 -15.30
CA LEU A 441 -12.51 -4.28 -15.38
C LEU A 441 -12.22 -2.78 -15.49
N VAL A 442 -11.09 -2.32 -14.94
CA VAL A 442 -10.64 -0.91 -14.98
C VAL A 442 -10.33 -0.41 -16.40
N ALA A 443 -10.16 -1.32 -17.37
CA ALA A 443 -9.84 -0.94 -18.76
C ALA A 443 -11.01 -0.38 -19.60
N ARG A 444 -12.25 -0.25 -19.06
CA ARG A 444 -13.45 0.02 -19.91
C ARG A 444 -14.50 1.01 -19.38
N VAL A 445 -14.22 1.83 -18.37
CA VAL A 445 -15.22 2.78 -17.84
C VAL A 445 -15.03 4.19 -18.42
N GLU A 446 -16.12 4.77 -18.95
CA GLU A 446 -16.17 6.14 -19.51
C GLU A 446 -16.35 7.21 -18.41
N PRO A 447 -15.86 8.45 -18.62
CA PRO A 447 -15.30 9.32 -17.56
C PRO A 447 -16.24 10.41 -17.01
N GLU A 448 -17.56 10.29 -17.15
CA GLU A 448 -18.47 11.39 -16.77
C GLU A 448 -19.64 10.90 -15.93
N THR A 449 -19.52 10.96 -14.59
CA THR A 449 -20.62 11.22 -13.65
C THR A 449 -20.13 11.26 -12.18
N MET A 450 -19.98 12.46 -11.60
CA MET A 450 -20.56 12.85 -10.30
C MET A 450 -20.07 14.26 -9.85
N PRO A 451 -20.94 15.29 -9.87
CA PRO A 451 -20.54 16.66 -9.50
C PRO A 451 -20.58 17.04 -8.01
N ASP A 452 -21.16 16.27 -7.08
CA ASP A 452 -21.66 16.88 -5.82
C ASP A 452 -21.29 16.22 -4.46
N GLY A 453 -20.40 15.23 -4.38
CA GLY A 453 -19.75 14.86 -3.10
C GLY A 453 -20.65 14.48 -1.90
N ARG A 454 -21.93 14.15 -2.11
CA ARG A 454 -22.87 13.66 -1.07
C ARG A 454 -22.95 12.13 -1.10
N PHE A 455 -23.05 11.47 0.07
CA PHE A 455 -23.48 10.08 0.12
C PHE A 455 -24.98 10.03 -0.12
N GLY A 456 -25.32 9.87 -1.39
CA GLY A 456 -26.66 9.57 -1.85
C GLY A 456 -26.96 8.06 -1.80
N PRO A 457 -27.93 7.58 -2.61
CA PRO A 457 -28.48 6.22 -2.62
C PRO A 457 -27.49 5.04 -2.62
N THR A 458 -26.20 5.25 -2.88
CA THR A 458 -25.18 4.22 -3.09
C THR A 458 -24.82 3.44 -1.80
N THR A 459 -24.59 4.11 -0.67
CA THR A 459 -24.31 3.42 0.63
C THR A 459 -25.54 2.67 1.11
N HIS A 460 -26.72 3.25 0.90
CA HIS A 460 -28.01 2.60 1.18
C HIS A 460 -28.18 1.30 0.37
N ASN A 461 -27.81 1.35 -0.92
CA ASN A 461 -27.82 0.20 -1.80
C ASN A 461 -26.84 -0.87 -1.31
N LEU A 462 -25.62 -0.50 -0.88
CA LEU A 462 -24.60 -1.43 -0.38
C LEU A 462 -25.07 -2.22 0.83
N ILE A 463 -25.61 -1.54 1.84
CA ILE A 463 -26.12 -2.17 3.07
C ILE A 463 -27.31 -3.08 2.75
N THR A 464 -28.22 -2.61 1.90
CA THR A 464 -29.40 -3.37 1.49
C THR A 464 -29.00 -4.64 0.71
N MET A 465 -28.10 -4.52 -0.26
CA MET A 465 -27.63 -5.64 -1.08
C MET A 465 -26.85 -6.67 -0.26
N THR A 466 -26.02 -6.22 0.67
CA THR A 466 -25.28 -7.10 1.58
C THR A 466 -26.23 -7.88 2.49
N ALA A 467 -27.17 -7.19 3.14
CA ALA A 467 -28.15 -7.83 4.02
C ALA A 467 -29.02 -8.86 3.27
N VAL A 468 -29.42 -8.55 2.04
CA VAL A 468 -30.20 -9.48 1.21
C VAL A 468 -29.37 -10.68 0.77
N SER A 469 -28.12 -10.48 0.36
CA SER A 469 -27.23 -11.59 -0.01
C SER A 469 -26.98 -12.55 1.14
N VAL A 470 -26.79 -12.05 2.37
CA VAL A 470 -26.66 -12.89 3.57
C VAL A 470 -27.90 -13.75 3.78
N VAL A 471 -29.09 -13.16 3.63
CA VAL A 471 -30.37 -13.88 3.77
C VAL A 471 -30.53 -14.93 2.68
N VAL A 472 -30.09 -14.66 1.45
CA VAL A 472 -30.14 -15.64 0.33
C VAL A 472 -29.16 -16.79 0.55
N GLY A 473 -27.90 -16.49 0.88
CA GLY A 473 -26.82 -17.48 0.96
C GLY A 473 -26.81 -18.32 2.24
N ASN A 474 -27.38 -17.83 3.34
CA ASN A 474 -27.17 -18.46 4.65
C ASN A 474 -28.47 -18.95 5.32
N ALA A 475 -28.70 -20.27 5.25
CA ALA A 475 -29.84 -20.93 5.89
C ALA A 475 -29.82 -20.84 7.43
N HIS A 476 -28.65 -20.67 8.05
CA HIS A 476 -28.52 -20.48 9.48
C HIS A 476 -28.94 -19.06 9.87
N VAL A 477 -28.46 -18.02 9.17
CA VAL A 477 -28.91 -16.64 9.41
C VAL A 477 -30.41 -16.48 9.18
N ARG A 478 -30.99 -17.11 8.14
CA ARG A 478 -32.45 -17.14 7.96
C ARG A 478 -33.17 -17.74 9.16
N ARG A 479 -32.59 -18.77 9.78
CA ARG A 479 -33.13 -19.42 10.97
C ARG A 479 -33.11 -18.47 12.16
N GLU A 480 -31.97 -17.84 12.41
CA GLU A 480 -31.78 -16.92 13.52
C GLU A 480 -32.63 -15.66 13.40
N LEU A 481 -32.80 -15.13 12.19
CA LEU A 481 -33.66 -13.99 11.91
C LEU A 481 -35.16 -14.34 11.86
N GLY A 482 -35.54 -15.60 12.10
CA GLY A 482 -36.95 -16.03 12.04
C GLY A 482 -37.55 -15.97 10.63
N MET A 483 -36.71 -16.01 9.59
CA MET A 483 -37.05 -15.92 8.17
C MET A 483 -37.19 -17.29 7.49
N GLU A 484 -37.41 -18.37 8.25
CA GLU A 484 -37.57 -19.73 7.72
C GLU A 484 -38.75 -19.86 6.75
N SER A 485 -39.73 -18.96 6.82
CA SER A 485 -40.89 -18.95 5.94
C SER A 485 -40.63 -18.35 4.56
N ILE A 486 -39.43 -17.81 4.29
CA ILE A 486 -39.04 -17.38 2.93
C ILE A 486 -38.89 -18.64 2.08
N GLY A 487 -39.77 -18.78 1.08
CA GLY A 487 -39.83 -19.96 0.23
C GLY A 487 -38.65 -20.04 -0.75
N PRO A 488 -38.32 -21.24 -1.26
CA PRO A 488 -37.24 -21.43 -2.23
C PRO A 488 -37.36 -20.52 -3.46
N HIS A 489 -38.56 -20.33 -3.99
CA HIS A 489 -38.82 -19.44 -5.12
C HIS A 489 -38.45 -17.97 -4.83
N GLN A 490 -38.67 -17.50 -3.60
CA GLN A 490 -38.29 -16.13 -3.22
C GLN A 490 -36.77 -16.02 -3.08
N LEU A 491 -36.10 -17.06 -2.58
CA LEU A 491 -34.64 -17.12 -2.48
C LEU A 491 -33.98 -17.13 -3.86
N ASP A 492 -34.49 -17.96 -4.78
CA ASP A 492 -33.99 -18.05 -6.14
C ASP A 492 -34.18 -16.73 -6.90
N GLU A 493 -35.33 -16.07 -6.72
CA GLU A 493 -35.61 -14.78 -7.34
C GLU A 493 -34.76 -13.65 -6.75
N MET A 494 -34.47 -13.68 -5.44
CA MET A 494 -33.52 -12.76 -4.83
C MET A 494 -32.10 -12.98 -5.37
N ALA A 495 -31.63 -14.24 -5.42
CA ALA A 495 -30.32 -14.59 -5.99
C ALA A 495 -30.18 -14.07 -7.42
N ARG A 496 -31.16 -14.39 -8.27
CA ARG A 496 -31.21 -13.95 -9.68
C ARG A 496 -31.14 -12.43 -9.81
N ARG A 497 -31.83 -11.68 -8.95
CA ARG A 497 -31.82 -10.20 -8.97
C ARG A 497 -30.52 -9.61 -8.43
N LEU A 498 -29.92 -10.26 -7.43
CA LEU A 498 -28.57 -9.90 -6.96
C LEU A 498 -27.57 -10.05 -8.12
N ASP A 499 -27.62 -11.17 -8.84
CA ASP A 499 -26.79 -11.41 -10.02
C ASP A 499 -27.05 -10.37 -11.12
N GLU A 500 -28.31 -10.05 -11.43
CA GLU A 500 -28.66 -9.01 -12.43
C GLU A 500 -28.20 -7.60 -12.04
N ILE A 501 -28.10 -7.30 -10.74
CA ILE A 501 -27.58 -6.03 -10.23
C ILE A 501 -26.05 -6.05 -10.26
N ASP A 502 -25.42 -7.20 -10.06
CA ASP A 502 -23.97 -7.34 -10.08
C ASP A 502 -23.41 -7.29 -11.50
N ASP A 503 -24.11 -7.90 -12.46
CA ASP A 503 -23.81 -7.85 -13.89
C ASP A 503 -24.04 -6.47 -14.53
N GLU A 504 -24.66 -5.52 -13.81
CA GLU A 504 -24.95 -4.18 -14.32
C GLU A 504 -23.76 -3.23 -14.15
N THR A 505 -23.13 -2.88 -15.27
CA THR A 505 -21.95 -2.02 -15.31
C THR A 505 -22.29 -0.52 -15.29
N ASP A 506 -23.50 -0.13 -15.71
CA ASP A 506 -23.95 1.26 -15.70
C ASP A 506 -24.52 1.66 -14.34
N LEU A 507 -23.99 2.73 -13.73
CA LEU A 507 -24.33 3.13 -12.37
C LEU A 507 -25.81 3.55 -12.21
N ASP A 508 -26.35 4.28 -13.18
CA ASP A 508 -27.74 4.76 -13.14
C ASP A 508 -28.75 3.61 -13.35
N ALA A 509 -28.43 2.69 -14.26
CA ALA A 509 -29.17 1.46 -14.46
C ALA A 509 -29.11 0.57 -13.22
N ARG A 510 -27.94 0.48 -12.57
CA ARG A 510 -27.75 -0.29 -11.33
C ARG A 510 -28.58 0.28 -10.19
N VAL A 511 -28.56 1.60 -9.96
CA VAL A 511 -29.43 2.27 -8.97
C VAL A 511 -30.91 2.01 -9.26
N THR A 512 -31.30 2.02 -10.53
CA THR A 512 -32.68 1.71 -10.94
C THR A 512 -33.04 0.26 -10.65
N LYS A 513 -32.13 -0.69 -10.89
CA LYS A 513 -32.32 -2.11 -10.57
C LYS A 513 -32.40 -2.35 -9.06
N VAL A 514 -31.56 -1.70 -8.25
CA VAL A 514 -31.64 -1.79 -6.77
C VAL A 514 -32.99 -1.26 -6.28
N ARG A 515 -33.44 -0.08 -6.72
CA ARG A 515 -34.78 0.43 -6.36
C ARG A 515 -35.92 -0.46 -6.82
N SER A 516 -35.75 -1.14 -7.96
CA SER A 516 -36.72 -2.14 -8.44
C SER A 516 -36.73 -3.38 -7.53
N PHE A 517 -35.55 -3.81 -7.09
CA PHE A 517 -35.39 -4.94 -6.20
C PHE A 517 -35.93 -4.65 -4.80
N GLU A 518 -35.66 -3.48 -4.24
CA GLU A 518 -36.24 -3.05 -2.97
C GLU A 518 -37.77 -3.06 -3.00
N ARG A 519 -38.38 -2.50 -4.06
CA ARG A 519 -39.84 -2.54 -4.23
C ARG A 519 -40.36 -3.96 -4.31
N TRP A 520 -39.62 -4.86 -4.96
CA TRP A 520 -39.95 -6.27 -5.00
C TRP A 520 -39.84 -6.93 -3.61
N ILE A 521 -38.79 -6.64 -2.84
CA ILE A 521 -38.64 -7.14 -1.45
C ILE A 521 -39.80 -6.66 -0.57
N THR A 522 -40.16 -5.38 -0.66
CA THR A 522 -41.31 -4.80 0.07
C THR A 522 -42.63 -5.50 -0.29
N ALA A 523 -42.83 -5.86 -1.56
CA ALA A 523 -44.05 -6.49 -2.02
C ALA A 523 -44.11 -8.00 -1.71
N GLU A 524 -43.01 -8.71 -1.96
CA GLU A 524 -42.99 -10.16 -2.06
C GLU A 524 -42.30 -10.83 -0.86
N VAL A 525 -41.47 -10.12 -0.10
CA VAL A 525 -40.74 -10.69 1.06
C VAL A 525 -40.88 -9.79 2.30
N PRO A 526 -42.10 -9.67 2.89
CA PRO A 526 -42.38 -8.68 3.94
C PRO A 526 -41.54 -8.84 5.22
N LEU A 527 -41.11 -10.07 5.53
CA LEU A 527 -40.24 -10.33 6.68
C LEU A 527 -38.83 -9.74 6.48
N LEU A 528 -38.30 -9.83 5.27
CA LEU A 528 -37.02 -9.23 4.90
C LEU A 528 -37.14 -7.71 4.86
N ASP A 529 -38.23 -7.18 4.29
CA ASP A 529 -38.53 -5.74 4.29
C ASP A 529 -38.61 -5.18 5.72
N ALA A 530 -39.29 -5.88 6.64
CA ALA A 530 -39.37 -5.47 8.04
C ALA A 530 -37.99 -5.44 8.71
N HIS A 531 -37.12 -6.41 8.40
CA HIS A 531 -35.76 -6.47 8.92
C HIS A 531 -34.86 -5.37 8.34
N LEU A 532 -34.89 -5.16 7.03
CA LEU A 532 -34.19 -4.06 6.36
C LEU A 532 -34.66 -2.70 6.90
N ASN A 533 -35.96 -2.54 7.14
CA ASN A 533 -36.52 -1.34 7.76
C ASN A 533 -36.11 -1.18 9.23
N SER A 534 -35.79 -2.26 9.94
CA SER A 534 -35.22 -2.21 11.29
C SER A 534 -33.78 -1.73 11.25
N ILE A 535 -32.95 -2.25 10.33
CA ILE A 535 -31.57 -1.79 10.09
C ILE A 535 -31.57 -0.30 9.74
N ARG A 536 -32.50 0.13 8.87
CA ARG A 536 -32.66 1.53 8.44
C ARG A 536 -33.14 2.51 9.52
N LYS A 537 -33.59 2.01 10.67
CA LYS A 537 -34.04 2.81 11.82
C LYS A 537 -33.02 2.83 12.96
N MET A 538 -31.86 2.19 12.77
CA MET A 538 -30.78 2.26 13.75
C MET A 538 -30.20 3.69 13.81
N PRO A 539 -29.78 4.17 15.00
CA PRO A 539 -29.18 5.50 15.14
C PRO A 539 -28.01 5.69 14.17
N GLY A 540 -27.93 6.83 13.48
CA GLY A 540 -26.91 7.13 12.45
C GLY A 540 -27.38 6.90 11.00
N MET A 541 -28.32 5.98 10.76
CA MET A 541 -28.78 5.62 9.40
C MET A 541 -29.80 6.58 8.79
N ASP A 542 -30.45 7.44 9.59
CA ASP A 542 -31.44 8.40 9.11
C ASP A 542 -30.81 9.57 8.31
N ALA A 543 -29.52 9.83 8.49
CA ALA A 543 -28.77 10.85 7.76
C ALA A 543 -28.47 10.48 6.29
N LEU A 544 -28.63 9.20 5.91
CA LEU A 544 -28.34 8.67 4.56
C LEU A 544 -29.54 8.72 3.60
N LYS A 545 -30.68 9.31 4.01
CA LYS A 545 -31.93 9.37 3.23
C LYS A 545 -32.10 10.68 2.43
N GLU A 546 -31.34 11.72 2.76
CA GLU A 546 -31.32 13.04 2.10
C GLU A 546 -30.05 13.22 1.26
#